data_AF-A0A6V7LD57-F1
#
_entry.id   AF-A0A6V7LD57-F1
#
_cell.length_a   1.000
_cell.length_b   1.000
_cell.length_c   1.000
_cell.angle_alpha   90.00
_cell.angle_beta   90.00
_cell.angle_gamma   90.00
#
_symmetry.space_group_name_H-M   'P 1'
#
loop_
_entity.id
_entity.type
_entity.pdbx_description
1 polymer ?
#
loop_
_entity_poly.entity_id
_entity_poly.type
_entity_poly.pdbx_seq_one_letter_code
_entity_poly.pdbx_strand_id
1 'polypeptide(L)'
;FQHSAYTFGIESHISQSNINGALVPPAALLSILQKGLQYTEAEISIGEDGTEQRMIESLSLIDAVMPDVVASRQNQQNQAKQQDKTEVQDTNGEE
;
A
#
# COMPACT_ATOMS: atom_id res chain seq x y z
N PHE A 1 -12.80 -16.54 -16.99
CA PHE A 1 -13.74 -16.71 -15.86
C PHE A 1 -15.21 -16.69 -16.31
N GLN A 2 -15.58 -17.44 -17.35
CA GLN A 2 -16.92 -17.31 -17.96
C GLN A 2 -18.04 -17.89 -17.08
N HIS A 3 -17.86 -19.09 -16.53
CA HIS A 3 -18.83 -19.68 -15.60
C HIS A 3 -18.99 -18.84 -14.32
N SER A 4 -17.88 -18.36 -13.76
CA SER A 4 -17.90 -17.49 -12.58
C SER A 4 -18.64 -16.17 -12.84
N ALA A 5 -18.42 -15.54 -14.00
CA ALA A 5 -19.13 -14.32 -14.38
C ALA A 5 -20.63 -14.55 -14.55
N TYR A 6 -21.05 -15.70 -15.11
CA TYR A 6 -22.45 -16.07 -15.21
C TYR A 6 -23.10 -16.26 -13.84
N THR A 7 -22.51 -17.10 -12.98
CA THR A 7 -23.04 -17.36 -11.64
C THR A 7 -23.09 -16.07 -10.82
N PHE A 8 -22.01 -15.28 -10.82
CA PHE A 8 -21.98 -14.00 -10.13
C PHE A 8 -23.01 -13.01 -10.69
N GLY A 9 -23.19 -12.95 -12.01
CA GLY A 9 -24.17 -12.05 -12.64
C GLY A 9 -25.60 -12.33 -12.18
N ILE A 10 -25.95 -13.60 -11.97
CA ILE A 10 -27.25 -14.01 -11.43
C ILE A 10 -27.30 -13.78 -9.91
N GLU A 11 -26.33 -14.30 -9.15
CA GLU A 11 -26.35 -14.27 -7.69
C GLU A 11 -26.30 -12.85 -7.12
N SER A 12 -25.46 -11.98 -7.69
CA SER A 12 -25.32 -10.58 -7.28
C SER A 12 -26.45 -9.66 -7.77
N HIS A 13 -27.33 -10.15 -8.67
CA HIS A 13 -28.35 -9.32 -9.32
C HIS A 13 -27.75 -8.08 -9.99
N ILE A 14 -26.59 -8.22 -10.64
CA ILE A 14 -25.82 -7.08 -11.19
C ILE A 14 -26.64 -6.22 -12.18
N SER A 15 -27.62 -6.82 -12.86
CA SER A 15 -28.53 -6.13 -13.78
C SER A 15 -29.50 -5.14 -13.09
N GLN A 16 -29.71 -5.28 -11.79
CA GLN A 16 -30.52 -4.36 -10.97
C GLN A 16 -29.66 -3.29 -10.29
N SER A 17 -28.34 -3.32 -10.47
CA SER A 17 -27.44 -2.29 -9.94
C SER A 17 -27.61 -0.97 -10.70
N ASN A 18 -27.42 0.15 -10.00
CA ASN A 18 -27.48 1.49 -10.60
C ASN A 18 -26.13 1.93 -11.20
N ILE A 19 -25.35 0.98 -11.74
CA ILE A 19 -24.00 1.23 -12.27
C ILE A 19 -24.06 1.21 -13.80
N ASN A 20 -23.62 2.30 -14.43
CA ASN A 20 -23.44 2.34 -15.87
C ASN A 20 -22.10 1.71 -16.27
N GLY A 21 -22.15 0.45 -16.72
CA GLY A 21 -20.96 -0.31 -17.12
C GLY A 21 -20.14 0.34 -18.25
N ALA A 22 -20.72 1.20 -19.08
CA ALA A 22 -20.00 1.91 -20.15
C ALA A 22 -19.03 2.99 -19.61
N LEU A 23 -19.25 3.47 -18.38
CA LEU A 23 -18.35 4.41 -17.70
C LEU A 23 -17.23 3.70 -16.92
N VAL A 24 -17.32 2.38 -16.74
CA VAL A 24 -16.30 1.60 -16.03
C VAL A 24 -15.21 1.23 -17.03
N PRO A 25 -13.97 1.74 -16.87
CA PRO A 25 -12.89 1.42 -17.81
C PRO A 25 -12.48 -0.06 -17.70
N PRO A 26 -11.89 -0.64 -18.76
CA PRO A 26 -11.26 -1.95 -18.66
C PRO A 26 -10.25 -2.00 -17.52
N ALA A 27 -10.17 -3.15 -16.83
CA ALA A 27 -9.27 -3.38 -15.70
C ALA A 27 -9.48 -2.44 -14.47
N ALA A 28 -10.63 -1.77 -14.35
CA ALA A 28 -10.91 -0.84 -13.23
C ALA A 28 -10.60 -1.44 -11.84
N LEU A 29 -11.02 -2.68 -11.56
CA LEU A 29 -10.74 -3.35 -10.29
C LEU A 29 -9.22 -3.49 -10.03
N LEU A 30 -8.46 -3.92 -11.03
CA LEU A 30 -7.01 -4.06 -10.93
C LEU A 30 -6.35 -2.71 -10.67
N SER A 31 -6.76 -1.67 -11.38
CA SER A 31 -6.23 -0.31 -11.20
C SER A 31 -6.53 0.25 -9.81
N ILE A 32 -7.72 -0.01 -9.26
CA ILE A 32 -8.06 0.38 -7.89
C ILE A 32 -7.18 -0.37 -6.88
N LEU A 33 -7.01 -1.68 -7.04
CA LEU A 33 -6.15 -2.48 -6.16
C LEU A 33 -4.69 -2.03 -6.21
N GLN A 34 -4.15 -1.76 -7.40
CA GLN A 34 -2.80 -1.25 -7.58
C GLN A 34 -2.61 0.12 -6.90
N LYS A 35 -3.57 1.03 -7.04
CA LYS A 35 -3.54 2.32 -6.34
C LYS A 35 -3.69 2.17 -4.82
N GLY A 36 -4.48 1.20 -4.36
CA GLY A 36 -4.59 0.87 -2.95
C GLY A 36 -3.26 0.41 -2.35
N LEU A 37 -2.54 -0.48 -3.04
CA LEU A 37 -1.20 -0.90 -2.65
C LEU A 37 -0.22 0.28 -2.55
N GLN A 38 -0.16 1.10 -3.61
CA GLN A 38 0.69 2.29 -3.65
C GLN A 38 0.35 3.29 -2.54
N TYR A 39 -0.93 3.38 -2.19
CA TYR A 39 -1.38 4.24 -1.10
C TYR A 39 -0.88 3.71 0.25
N THR A 40 -1.02 2.41 0.52
CA THR A 40 -0.48 1.80 1.75
C THR A 40 1.04 1.89 1.82
N GLU A 41 1.74 1.70 0.69
CA GLU A 41 3.17 1.95 0.60
C GLU A 41 3.47 3.40 0.99
N ALA A 42 2.80 4.38 0.36
CA ALA A 42 3.02 5.79 0.66
C ALA A 42 2.83 6.12 2.16
N GLU A 43 1.80 5.57 2.81
CA GLU A 43 1.56 5.74 4.25
C GLU A 43 2.69 5.18 5.12
N ILE A 44 3.37 4.13 4.67
CA ILE A 44 4.54 3.58 5.36
C ILE A 44 5.77 4.48 5.16
N SER A 45 6.02 5.00 3.94
CA SER A 45 7.20 5.83 3.64
C SER A 45 7.20 7.22 4.25
N ILE A 46 6.03 7.76 4.56
CA ILE A 46 5.93 9.11 5.11
C ILE A 46 6.04 8.97 6.62
N GLY A 47 7.15 9.47 7.19
CA GLY A 47 7.30 9.54 8.64
C GLY A 47 6.23 10.44 9.29
N GLU A 48 5.99 10.31 10.60
CA GLU A 48 5.08 11.20 11.35
C GLU A 48 5.43 12.69 11.22
N ASP A 49 6.69 12.99 10.89
CA ASP A 49 7.22 14.34 10.66
C ASP A 49 7.02 14.85 9.22
N GLY A 50 6.37 14.06 8.35
CA GLY A 50 6.12 14.39 6.95
C GLY A 50 7.37 14.27 6.05
N THR A 51 8.47 13.73 6.56
CA THR A 51 9.68 13.52 5.74
C THR A 51 9.57 12.23 4.94
N GLU A 52 9.74 12.33 3.62
CA GLU A 52 9.75 11.16 2.72
C GLU A 52 10.97 10.27 3.02
N GLN A 53 10.73 9.02 3.42
CA GLN A 53 11.76 7.99 3.48
C GLN A 53 11.99 7.40 2.08
N ARG A 54 13.26 7.18 1.74
CA ARG A 54 13.65 6.58 0.45
C ARG A 54 13.16 5.13 0.33
N MET A 55 12.79 4.79 -0.91
CA MET A 55 12.46 3.46 -1.47
C MET A 55 11.98 2.41 -0.46
N ILE A 56 10.66 2.28 -0.35
CA ILE A 56 10.04 1.11 0.27
C ILE A 56 10.14 -0.05 -0.71
N GLU A 57 10.40 -1.23 -0.17
CA GLU A 57 10.14 -2.48 -0.88
C GLU A 57 8.65 -2.58 -1.19
N SER A 58 8.31 -2.96 -2.43
CA SER A 58 6.92 -3.12 -2.86
C SER A 58 6.21 -4.15 -1.99
N LEU A 59 5.01 -3.81 -1.51
CA LEU A 59 4.18 -4.69 -0.71
C LEU A 59 3.47 -5.72 -1.59
N SER A 60 3.34 -6.93 -1.07
CA SER A 60 2.39 -7.88 -1.64
C SER A 60 0.96 -7.48 -1.25
N LEU A 61 -0.02 -7.89 -2.06
CA LEU A 61 -1.42 -7.62 -1.76
C LEU A 61 -1.87 -8.25 -0.43
N ILE A 62 -1.27 -9.37 -0.02
CA ILE A 62 -1.59 -10.00 1.26
C ILE A 62 -1.01 -9.22 2.44
N ASP A 63 0.19 -8.67 2.29
CA ASP A 63 0.83 -7.89 3.36
C ASP A 63 0.14 -6.55 3.56
N ALA A 64 -0.27 -5.89 2.48
CA ALA A 64 -0.94 -4.60 2.54
C ALA A 64 -2.31 -4.64 3.24
N VAL A 65 -2.94 -5.81 3.33
CA VAL A 65 -4.23 -5.98 4.02
C VAL A 65 -4.09 -6.48 5.46
N MET A 66 -2.85 -6.71 5.95
CA MET A 66 -2.58 -7.15 7.31
C MET A 66 -2.05 -6.01 8.16
N PRO A 67 -2.86 -5.46 9.11
CA PRO A 67 -2.47 -4.30 9.91
C PRO A 67 -1.16 -4.49 10.67
N ASP A 68 -0.94 -5.69 11.23
CA ASP A 68 0.27 -6.01 12.01
C ASP A 68 1.54 -5.99 11.13
N VAL A 69 1.41 -6.42 9.87
CA VAL A 69 2.52 -6.41 8.90
C VAL A 69 2.86 -4.98 8.50
N VAL A 70 1.84 -4.17 8.21
CA VAL A 70 1.98 -2.74 7.89
C VAL A 70 2.65 -1.99 9.05
N ALA A 71 2.17 -2.19 10.27
CA ALA A 71 2.74 -1.57 11.47
C ALA A 71 4.19 -2.00 11.72
N SER A 72 4.51 -3.29 11.53
CA SER A 72 5.87 -3.80 11.64
C SER A 72 6.82 -3.15 10.62
N ARG A 73 6.38 -3.01 9.36
CA ARG A 73 7.14 -2.34 8.30
C ARG A 73 7.38 -0.86 8.63
N GLN A 74 6.36 -0.17 9.12
CA GLN A 74 6.48 1.24 9.54
C GLN A 74 7.47 1.40 10.71
N ASN A 75 7.41 0.52 11.71
CA ASN A 75 8.37 0.52 12.82
C ASN A 75 9.81 0.24 12.38
N GLN A 76 10.02 -0.64 11.40
CA GLN A 76 11.35 -0.89 10.83
C GLN A 76 11.89 0.35 10.11
N GLN A 77 11.06 1.05 9.33
CA GLN A 77 11.47 2.29 8.67
C GLN A 77 11.79 3.42 9.66
N ASN A 78 11.04 3.51 10.75
CA ASN A 78 11.31 4.48 11.81
C ASN A 78 12.61 4.17 12.59
N GLN A 79 12.94 2.89 12.80
CA GLN A 79 14.21 2.49 13.44
C GLN A 79 15.42 2.75 12.55
N ALA A 80 15.32 2.54 11.24
CA ALA A 80 16.40 2.85 10.29
C ALA A 80 16.82 4.34 10.34
N LYS A 81 15.88 5.27 10.59
CA LYS A 81 16.16 6.71 10.82
C LYS A 81 16.99 6.99 12.09
N GLN A 82 16.83 6.20 13.16
CA GLN A 82 17.58 6.44 14.41
C GLN A 82 19.05 6.02 14.29
N GLN A 83 19.32 4.94 13.57
CA GLN A 83 20.69 4.46 13.36
C GLN A 83 21.52 5.44 12.52
N ASP A 84 20.96 5.93 11.42
CA ASP A 84 21.64 6.89 10.51
C ASP A 84 21.94 8.24 11.20
N LYS A 85 21.13 8.64 12.20
CA LYS A 85 21.34 9.89 12.96
C LYS A 85 22.39 9.75 14.08
N THR A 86 22.71 8.52 14.52
CA THR A 86 23.65 8.28 15.62
C THR A 86 25.09 8.21 15.10
N GLU A 87 25.30 7.64 13.91
CA GLU A 87 26.63 7.50 13.30
C GLU A 87 27.30 8.85 12.95
N VAL A 88 26.51 9.90 12.71
CA VAL A 88 27.04 11.26 12.45
C VAL A 88 27.52 11.97 13.72
N GLN A 89 27.07 11.57 14.92
CA GLN A 89 27.49 12.22 16.17
C GLN A 89 28.81 11.68 16.74
N ASP A 90 29.19 10.44 16.42
CA ASP A 90 30.40 9.81 16.97
C ASP A 90 31.71 10.15 16.21
N THR A 91 31.65 10.95 15.13
CA THR A 91 32.85 11.38 14.39
C THR A 91 33.41 12.74 14.80
N ASN A 92 32.78 13.46 15.74
CA ASN A 92 33.30 14.72 16.28
C ASN A 92 34.15 14.52 17.54
N GLY A 93 34.94 13.44 17.55
CA GLY A 93 35.94 13.18 18.59
C GLY A 93 37.07 14.22 18.54
N GLU A 94 37.12 15.04 19.60
CA GLU A 94 38.29 15.60 20.27
C GLU A 94 39.59 15.74 19.45
N GLU A 95 39.88 16.96 18.98
CA GLU A 95 41.23 17.55 18.98
C GLU A 95 41.19 18.96 19.57
#